data_AF-A0A4R8RBW8-F1
#
_entry.id   AF-A0A4R8RBW8-F1
#
_cell.length_a   1.000
_cell.length_b   1.000
_cell.length_c   1.000
_cell.angle_alpha   90.00
_cell.angle_beta   90.00
_cell.angle_gamma   90.00
#
_symmetry.space_group_name_H-M   'P 1'
#
loop_
_entity.id
_entity.type
_entity.pdbx_description
1 polymer ?
#
loop_
_entity_poly.entity_id
_entity_poly.type
_entity_poly.pdbx_seq_one_letter_code
_entity_poly.pdbx_strand_id
1 'polypeptide(L)'
;MPGESGLDMNELHLAPGAAMKVSQEFSAAVDKLEALRRDAKSFQTDLGMGTCAEGTSWNDALRELVTGETDSVASVVDAHIDTVRTWAEWAKVAQTEYDNTEHRNAESFEQLRGDTIDSNGLGVYPPPTTS
;
A
#
# COMPACT_ATOMS: atom_id res chain seq x y z
N MET A 1 1.20 -6.48 -22.65
CA MET A 1 2.14 -6.89 -21.57
C MET A 1 2.06 -5.81 -20.52
N PRO A 2 1.57 -6.11 -19.31
CA PRO A 2 1.53 -5.12 -18.23
C PRO A 2 2.96 -4.61 -17.97
N GLY A 3 3.12 -3.30 -17.79
CA GLY A 3 4.43 -2.67 -17.53
C GLY A 3 5.05 -3.12 -16.20
N GLU A 4 6.25 -2.65 -15.86
CA GLU A 4 6.92 -2.99 -14.57
C GLU A 4 6.05 -2.70 -13.32
N SER A 5 5.11 -1.77 -13.46
CA SER A 5 4.08 -1.40 -12.49
C SER A 5 2.93 -2.40 -12.35
N GLY A 6 2.82 -3.41 -13.22
CA GLY A 6 1.68 -4.33 -13.28
C GLY A 6 0.41 -3.70 -13.86
N LEU A 7 0.48 -2.47 -14.38
CA LEU A 7 -0.64 -1.77 -14.99
C LEU A 7 -0.60 -1.98 -16.51
N ASP A 8 -1.69 -2.44 -17.11
CA ASP A 8 -1.88 -2.36 -18.56
C ASP A 8 -2.59 -1.04 -18.89
N MET A 9 -1.89 -0.11 -19.54
CA MET A 9 -2.42 1.22 -19.85
C MET A 9 -3.54 1.18 -20.91
N ASN A 10 -3.79 0.03 -21.54
CA ASN A 10 -4.86 -0.16 -22.52
C ASN A 10 -6.10 -0.86 -21.94
N GLU A 11 -6.04 -1.34 -20.71
CA GLU A 11 -7.17 -1.95 -20.00
C GLU A 11 -7.52 -1.13 -18.76
N LEU A 12 -8.81 -0.92 -18.49
CA LEU A 12 -9.26 -0.33 -17.23
C LEU A 12 -9.12 -1.31 -16.05
N HIS A 13 -8.75 -2.57 -16.33
CA HIS A 13 -8.61 -3.64 -15.36
C HIS A 13 -7.17 -3.67 -14.83
N LEU A 14 -7.03 -3.65 -13.51
CA LEU A 14 -5.77 -3.94 -12.83
C LEU A 14 -5.33 -5.36 -13.19
N ALA A 15 -4.05 -5.55 -13.53
CA ALA A 15 -3.55 -6.92 -13.71
C ALA A 15 -3.67 -7.68 -12.37
N PRO A 16 -3.99 -8.98 -12.40
CA PRO A 16 -4.08 -9.79 -11.19
C PRO A 16 -2.83 -9.66 -10.32
N GLY A 17 -3.02 -9.34 -9.03
CA GLY A 17 -1.94 -9.19 -8.06
C GLY A 17 -1.15 -7.88 -8.12
N ALA A 18 -1.49 -6.93 -8.99
CA ALA A 18 -0.80 -5.63 -9.05
C ALA A 18 -0.93 -4.84 -7.73
N ALA A 19 -2.12 -4.80 -7.13
CA ALA A 19 -2.31 -4.13 -5.84
C ALA A 19 -1.65 -4.89 -4.68
N MET A 20 -1.54 -6.23 -4.77
CA MET A 20 -0.75 -7.02 -3.82
C MET A 20 0.74 -6.68 -3.87
N LYS A 21 1.31 -6.51 -5.08
CA LYS A 21 2.71 -6.09 -5.25
C LYS A 21 2.94 -4.70 -4.64
N VAL A 22 2.03 -3.75 -4.85
CA VAL A 22 2.08 -2.42 -4.23
C VAL A 22 2.03 -2.51 -2.70
N SER A 23 1.17 -3.35 -2.14
CA SER A 23 1.09 -3.58 -0.68
C SER A 23 2.41 -4.14 -0.12
N GLN A 24 3.05 -5.06 -0.84
CA GLN A 24 4.36 -5.63 -0.46
C GLN A 24 5.47 -4.57 -0.49
N GLU A 25 5.51 -3.73 -1.52
CA GLU A 25 6.50 -2.63 -1.62
C GLU A 25 6.32 -1.61 -0.49
N PHE A 26 5.08 -1.24 -0.16
CA PHE A 26 4.83 -0.39 1.00
C PHE A 26 5.25 -1.06 2.32
N SER A 27 5.00 -2.35 2.48
CA SER A 27 5.45 -3.09 3.67
C SER A 27 6.99 -3.11 3.80
N ALA A 28 7.71 -3.35 2.70
CA ALA A 28 9.16 -3.31 2.68
C ALA A 28 9.71 -1.89 2.93
N ALA A 29 9.00 -0.85 2.51
CA ALA A 29 9.34 0.54 2.83
C ALA A 29 9.17 0.84 4.33
N VAL A 30 8.12 0.29 4.97
CA VAL A 30 7.92 0.41 6.43
C VAL A 30 9.12 -0.16 7.18
N ASP A 31 9.63 -1.34 6.81
CA ASP A 31 10.80 -1.95 7.48
C ASP A 31 12.04 -1.02 7.44
N LYS A 32 12.27 -0.35 6.30
CA LYS A 32 13.37 0.61 6.14
C LYS A 32 13.15 1.86 6.99
N LEU A 33 11.92 2.36 7.05
CA LEU A 33 11.57 3.51 7.89
C LEU A 33 11.70 3.17 9.39
N GLU A 34 11.36 1.95 9.79
CA GLU A 34 11.57 1.49 11.16
C GLU A 34 13.05 1.39 11.53
N ALA A 35 13.90 0.96 10.60
CA ALA A 35 15.35 0.99 10.78
C ALA A 35 15.84 2.44 10.97
N LEU A 36 15.44 3.35 10.08
CA LEU A 36 15.79 4.76 10.17
C LEU A 36 15.31 5.40 11.49
N ARG A 37 14.12 5.04 11.96
CA ARG A 37 13.58 5.46 13.25
C ARG A 37 14.47 5.01 14.41
N ARG A 38 14.90 3.74 14.40
CA ARG A 38 15.80 3.21 15.43
C ARG A 38 17.13 3.95 15.44
N ASP A 39 17.70 4.20 14.26
CA ASP A 39 18.96 4.93 14.12
C ASP A 39 18.82 6.36 14.66
N ALA A 40 17.74 7.08 14.29
CA ALA A 40 17.45 8.41 14.80
C ALA A 40 17.29 8.43 16.33
N LYS A 41 16.56 7.46 16.91
CA LYS A 41 16.40 7.36 18.37
C LYS A 41 17.67 6.95 19.11
N SER A 42 18.61 6.29 18.42
CA SER A 42 19.92 5.95 18.96
C SER A 42 20.91 7.11 18.90
N PHE A 43 20.55 8.22 18.25
CA PHE A 43 21.41 9.38 18.09
C PHE A 43 21.80 9.95 19.45
N GLN A 44 23.09 9.82 19.75
CA GLN A 44 23.75 10.50 20.86
C GLN A 44 24.79 11.42 20.27
N THR A 45 24.73 12.69 20.65
CA THR A 45 25.68 13.70 20.24
C THR A 45 26.35 14.29 21.47
N ASP A 46 27.67 14.40 21.39
CA ASP A 46 28.45 15.27 22.26
C ASP A 46 29.32 16.12 21.33
N LEU A 47 29.03 17.41 21.29
CA LEU A 47 29.76 18.39 20.48
C LEU A 47 31.18 18.65 21.01
N GLY A 48 31.61 17.98 22.09
CA GLY A 48 32.97 18.05 22.61
C GLY A 48 33.31 19.38 23.29
N MET A 49 32.28 20.17 23.60
CA MET A 49 32.41 21.48 24.27
C MET A 49 32.56 21.34 25.80
N GLY A 50 32.51 20.12 26.33
CA GLY A 50 32.55 19.85 27.77
C GLY A 50 31.27 20.31 28.48
N THR A 51 31.34 20.49 29.79
CA THR A 51 30.18 20.84 30.63
C THR A 51 29.93 22.35 30.76
N CYS A 52 30.40 23.16 29.78
CA CYS A 52 30.05 24.58 29.77
C CYS A 52 28.57 24.77 29.40
N ALA A 53 27.96 25.88 29.85
CA ALA A 53 26.54 26.12 29.67
C ALA A 53 26.14 26.12 28.18
N GLU A 54 26.98 26.70 27.32
CA GLU A 54 26.78 26.69 25.87
C GLU A 54 26.84 25.28 25.30
N GLY A 55 27.78 24.44 25.76
CA GLY A 55 27.95 23.07 25.29
C GLY A 55 26.74 22.21 25.60
N THR A 56 26.24 22.29 26.84
CA THR A 56 25.00 21.63 27.24
C THR A 56 23.80 22.11 26.40
N SER A 57 23.64 23.42 26.24
CA SER A 57 22.55 24.02 25.46
C SER A 57 22.53 23.53 24.00
N TRP A 58 23.68 23.48 23.34
CA TRP A 58 23.78 22.99 21.96
C TRP A 58 23.53 21.49 21.85
N ASN A 59 24.07 20.69 22.78
CA ASN A 59 23.82 19.25 22.82
C ASN A 59 22.33 18.94 23.04
N ASP A 60 21.67 19.68 23.93
CA ASP A 60 20.23 19.55 24.19
C ASP A 60 19.40 19.96 22.96
N ALA A 61 19.73 21.08 22.32
CA ALA A 61 19.03 21.54 21.11
C ALA A 61 19.16 20.54 19.95
N LEU A 62 20.35 19.96 19.77
CA LEU A 62 20.58 18.97 18.72
C LEU A 62 19.88 17.64 19.04
N ARG A 63 19.84 17.24 20.30
CA ARG A 63 19.08 16.07 20.75
C ARG A 63 17.58 16.27 20.52
N GLU A 64 17.04 17.44 20.82
CA GLU A 64 15.63 17.77 20.59
C GLU A 64 15.31 17.75 19.08
N LEU A 65 16.17 18.34 18.25
CA LEU A 65 15.99 18.33 16.79
C LEU A 65 15.92 16.91 16.20
N VAL A 66 16.68 15.96 16.75
CA VAL A 66 16.73 14.59 16.21
C VAL A 66 15.69 13.67 16.86
N THR A 67 15.52 13.76 18.17
CA THR A 67 14.77 12.77 18.98
C THR A 67 13.53 13.33 19.67
N GLY A 68 13.28 14.64 19.55
CA GLY A 68 12.15 15.32 20.17
C GLY A 68 10.79 14.73 19.76
N GLU A 69 9.76 15.00 20.55
CA GLU A 69 8.43 14.44 20.31
C GLU A 69 7.70 15.10 19.13
N THR A 70 8.03 16.36 18.83
CA THR A 70 7.39 17.18 17.79
C THR A 70 8.43 17.84 16.91
N ASP A 71 8.14 17.93 15.61
CA ASP A 71 8.97 18.59 14.59
C ASP A 71 10.43 18.09 14.51
N SER A 72 10.70 16.91 15.06
CA SER A 72 12.00 16.25 15.04
C SER A 72 12.13 15.28 13.87
N VAL A 73 13.36 14.87 13.58
CA VAL A 73 13.61 13.81 12.59
C VAL A 73 12.85 12.54 12.96
N ALA A 74 12.89 12.11 14.22
CA ALA A 74 12.18 10.93 14.69
C ALA A 74 10.66 11.06 14.55
N SER A 75 10.07 12.22 14.86
CA SER A 75 8.62 12.41 14.74
C SER A 75 8.15 12.42 13.28
N VAL A 76 8.94 12.99 12.37
CA VAL A 76 8.62 12.99 10.93
C VAL A 76 8.68 11.58 10.35
N VAL A 77 9.67 10.77 10.75
CA VAL A 77 9.77 9.37 10.37
C VAL A 77 8.57 8.58 10.90
N ASP A 78 8.16 8.81 12.15
CA ASP A 78 6.98 8.17 12.75
C ASP A 78 5.70 8.47 11.95
N ALA A 79 5.48 9.74 11.59
CA ALA A 79 4.34 10.13 10.77
C ALA A 79 4.34 9.48 9.37
N HIS A 80 5.53 9.29 8.78
CA HIS A 80 5.66 8.60 7.49
C HIS A 80 5.38 7.10 7.61
N ILE A 81 5.83 6.45 8.70
CA ILE A 81 5.51 5.04 8.96
C ILE A 81 3.99 4.83 9.01
N ASP A 82 3.27 5.68 9.74
CA ASP A 82 1.81 5.57 9.88
C ASP A 82 1.09 5.75 8.53
N THR A 83 1.56 6.70 7.73
CA THR A 83 1.02 6.95 6.38
C THR A 83 1.24 5.75 5.45
N VAL A 84 2.47 5.23 5.40
CA VAL A 84 2.80 4.11 4.50
C VAL A 84 2.10 2.82 4.93
N ARG A 85 1.97 2.56 6.24
CA ARG A 85 1.16 1.43 6.75
C ARG A 85 -0.30 1.52 6.32
N THR A 86 -0.87 2.73 6.36
CA THR A 86 -2.25 2.96 5.90
C THR A 86 -2.39 2.63 4.41
N TRP A 87 -1.43 3.05 3.58
CA TRP A 87 -1.43 2.74 2.15
C TRP A 87 -1.23 1.25 1.85
N ALA A 88 -0.38 0.56 2.62
CA ALA A 88 -0.21 -0.88 2.50
C ALA A 88 -1.52 -1.64 2.75
N GLU A 89 -2.28 -1.22 3.77
CA GLU A 89 -3.58 -1.79 4.10
C GLU A 89 -4.62 -1.48 3.01
N TRP A 90 -4.68 -0.24 2.52
CA TRP A 90 -5.59 0.11 1.42
C TRP A 90 -5.31 -0.69 0.14
N ALA A 91 -4.03 -0.89 -0.20
CA ALA A 91 -3.66 -1.71 -1.35
C ALA A 91 -4.11 -3.18 -1.18
N LYS A 92 -4.02 -3.71 0.04
CA LYS A 92 -4.49 -5.06 0.36
C LYS A 92 -6.01 -5.19 0.27
N VAL A 93 -6.74 -4.22 0.82
CA VAL A 93 -8.21 -4.14 0.72
C VAL A 93 -8.63 -4.05 -0.75
N ALA A 94 -7.99 -3.18 -1.53
CA ALA A 94 -8.29 -3.02 -2.95
C ALA A 94 -8.08 -4.32 -3.75
N GLN A 95 -7.00 -5.06 -3.50
CA GLN A 95 -6.80 -6.37 -4.13
C GLN A 95 -7.91 -7.36 -3.72
N THR A 96 -8.28 -7.39 -2.44
CA THR A 96 -9.31 -8.31 -1.93
C THR A 96 -10.67 -8.02 -2.57
N GLU A 97 -11.06 -6.75 -2.69
CA GLU A 97 -12.31 -6.34 -3.36
C GLU A 97 -12.30 -6.65 -4.86
N TYR A 98 -11.15 -6.48 -5.51
CA TYR A 98 -10.97 -6.88 -6.91
C TYR A 98 -11.15 -8.39 -7.07
N ASP A 99 -10.45 -9.20 -6.28
CA ASP A 99 -10.51 -10.66 -6.34
C ASP A 99 -11.93 -11.17 -6.06
N ASN A 100 -12.63 -10.59 -5.08
CA ASN A 100 -14.02 -10.92 -4.76
C ASN A 100 -14.97 -10.54 -5.90
N THR A 101 -14.78 -9.38 -6.52
CA THR A 101 -15.60 -8.93 -7.64
C THR A 101 -15.40 -9.83 -8.85
N GLU A 102 -14.14 -10.18 -9.16
CA GLU A 102 -13.81 -11.07 -10.26
C GLU A 102 -14.35 -12.48 -10.02
N HIS A 103 -14.25 -12.99 -8.79
CA HIS A 103 -14.84 -14.27 -8.40
C HIS A 103 -16.37 -14.26 -8.57
N ARG A 104 -17.06 -13.21 -8.08
CA ARG A 104 -18.52 -13.07 -8.27
C ARG A 104 -18.91 -12.94 -9.73
N ASN A 105 -18.14 -12.22 -10.54
CA ASN A 105 -18.39 -12.13 -11.98
C ASN A 105 -18.23 -13.49 -12.64
N ALA A 106 -17.18 -14.25 -12.31
CA ALA A 106 -16.97 -15.60 -12.83
C ALA A 106 -18.08 -16.58 -12.42
N GLU A 107 -18.66 -16.43 -11.22
CA GLU A 107 -19.81 -17.23 -10.77
C GLU A 107 -21.14 -16.79 -11.40
N SER A 108 -21.33 -15.48 -11.63
CA SER A 108 -22.56 -14.92 -12.19
C SER A 108 -22.66 -15.12 -13.70
N PHE A 109 -21.51 -15.15 -14.38
CA PHE A 109 -21.39 -15.62 -15.75
C PHE A 109 -21.08 -17.12 -15.72
N GLU A 110 -22.07 -17.95 -15.39
CA GLU A 110 -22.03 -19.33 -15.89
C GLU A 110 -21.73 -19.23 -17.39
N GLN A 111 -20.61 -19.81 -17.83
CA GLN A 111 -20.32 -19.96 -19.26
C GLN A 111 -21.62 -20.42 -19.91
N LEU A 112 -22.16 -19.62 -20.83
CA LEU A 112 -23.27 -20.04 -21.67
C LEU A 112 -22.85 -21.41 -22.23
N ARG A 113 -23.41 -22.48 -21.68
CA ARG A 113 -23.11 -23.83 -22.14
C ARG A 113 -23.44 -23.85 -23.63
N GLY A 114 -22.66 -24.57 -24.45
CA GLY A 114 -22.84 -24.54 -25.90
C GLY A 114 -24.26 -24.91 -26.39
N ASP A 115 -25.07 -25.48 -25.51
CA ASP A 115 -26.50 -25.79 -25.62
C ASP A 115 -27.46 -24.61 -25.39
N THR A 116 -27.00 -23.45 -24.90
CA THR A 116 -27.80 -22.22 -24.72
C THR A 116 -27.43 -21.09 -25.68
N ILE A 117 -26.59 -21.36 -26.68
CA ILE A 117 -26.16 -20.40 -27.71
C ILE A 117 -26.72 -20.83 -29.06
N ASP A 118 -27.38 -19.93 -29.78
CA ASP A 118 -27.86 -20.20 -31.14
C ASP A 118 -26.71 -20.26 -32.16
N SER A 119 -27.00 -20.66 -33.40
CA SER A 119 -26.00 -20.72 -34.48
C SER A 119 -25.38 -19.37 -34.85
N ASN A 120 -25.87 -18.27 -34.29
CA ASN A 120 -25.38 -16.91 -34.48
C ASN A 120 -24.61 -16.37 -33.26
N GLY A 121 -24.40 -17.18 -32.22
CA GLY A 121 -23.64 -16.79 -31.03
C GLY A 121 -24.44 -16.02 -29.98
N LEU A 122 -25.77 -15.96 -30.09
CA LEU A 122 -26.64 -15.25 -29.15
C LEU A 122 -27.25 -16.21 -28.12
N GLY A 123 -27.28 -15.79 -26.85
CA GLY A 123 -27.89 -16.55 -25.76
C GLY A 123 -29.41 -16.72 -25.97
N VAL A 124 -29.90 -17.96 -25.87
CA VAL A 124 -31.32 -18.27 -25.99
C VAL A 124 -32.05 -17.81 -24.72
N TYR A 125 -32.85 -16.74 -24.82
CA TYR A 125 -33.72 -16.32 -23.73
C TYR A 125 -34.75 -17.43 -23.43
N PRO A 126 -34.99 -17.80 -22.16
CA PRO A 126 -36.08 -18.71 -21.83
C PRO A 126 -37.42 -18.06 -22.27
N PRO A 127 -38.35 -18.84 -22.84
CA PRO A 127 -39.62 -18.30 -23.30
C PRO A 127 -40.39 -17.73 -22.10
N PRO A 128 -41.09 -16.58 -22.27
CA PRO A 128 -41.88 -16.01 -21.19
C PRO A 128 -42.95 -17.00 -20.76
N THR A 129 -43.01 -17.30 -19.46
CA THR A 129 -44.08 -18.11 -18.87
C THR A 129 -45.39 -17.34 -18.99
N THR A 130 -46.25 -17.80 -19.89
CA THR A 130 -47.64 -17.35 -19.98
C THR A 130 -48.43 -17.98 -18.83
N SER A 131 -48.93 -17.16 -17.90
CA SER A 131 -50.08 -17.49 -17.06
C SER A 131 -51.36 -16.99 -17.73
#